data_AF-A0A1H1UGG2-F1
#
_entry.id   AF-A0A1H1UGG2-F1
#
_cell.length_a   1.000
_cell.length_b   1.000
_cell.length_c   1.000
_cell.angle_alpha   90.00
_cell.angle_beta   90.00
_cell.angle_gamma   90.00
#
_symmetry.space_group_name_H-M   'P 1'
#
loop_
_entity.id
_entity.type
_entity.pdbx_description
1 polymer ?
#
loop_
_entity_poly.entity_id
_entity_poly.type
_entity_poly.pdbx_seq_one_letter_code
_entity_poly.pdbx_strand_id
1 'polypeptide(L)'
;MSRANLALLVLLFCLASLPLFGGAYALRLGTMACMYSILALSWNVVGGFAGYPSFATAAFFGFGAYATGVLLNMGLPLLPSILLTFVASFLLAAVLGAVLLRLRGHYFAIASLSLVEVLRELVNNATDLTGGGMGLNIPLASGSGILADAMFFFYAMWGLLLATALMVIAVSMSKLGFGLSCIRQNETASGMVGLNATLYKSIAFGLSACFVGAAGGIYAAWVHYIDPSDVFDVLYSVQPIVMALMGGLGSPLGVVGGAFLYLGLEEVVWRNYIQIHSGVLGVLIVLLLLFLPHGLISLRPGMFTRKAKHV
;
A
#
# COMPACT_ATOMS: atom_id res chain seq x y z
N MET A 1 -12.94 -9.92 18.79
CA MET A 1 -11.68 -9.84 18.02
C MET A 1 -11.12 -11.25 17.86
N SER A 2 -10.73 -11.66 16.65
CA SER A 2 -10.12 -12.98 16.43
C SER A 2 -8.72 -13.07 17.05
N ARG A 3 -8.25 -14.27 17.40
CA ARG A 3 -6.86 -14.52 17.86
C ARG A 3 -5.82 -13.96 16.88
N ALA A 4 -6.15 -13.90 15.59
CA ALA A 4 -5.31 -13.28 14.56
C ALA A 4 -5.18 -11.76 14.72
N ASN A 5 -6.24 -11.05 15.13
CA ASN A 5 -6.18 -9.59 15.31
C ASN A 5 -5.35 -9.24 16.55
N LEU A 6 -5.42 -10.06 17.60
CA LEU A 6 -4.57 -9.91 18.78
C LEU A 6 -3.09 -10.12 18.44
N ALA A 7 -2.76 -11.15 17.67
CA ALA A 7 -1.38 -11.38 17.23
C ALA A 7 -0.84 -10.25 16.33
N LEU A 8 -1.70 -9.63 15.51
CA LEU A 8 -1.30 -8.47 14.70
C LEU A 8 -1.00 -7.27 15.59
N LEU A 9 -1.84 -7.02 16.60
CA LEU A 9 -1.62 -5.93 17.55
C LEU A 9 -0.34 -6.13 18.37
N VAL A 10 -0.04 -7.37 18.76
CA VAL A 10 1.24 -7.71 19.41
C VAL A 10 2.41 -7.44 18.48
N LEU A 11 2.32 -7.84 17.21
CA LEU A 11 3.38 -7.58 16.22
C LEU A 11 3.60 -6.09 15.99
N LEU A 12 2.52 -5.31 15.88
CA LEU A 12 2.59 -3.84 15.81
C LEU A 12 3.23 -3.23 17.06
N PHE A 13 2.91 -3.75 18.24
CA PHE A 13 3.51 -3.31 19.50
C PHE A 13 5.01 -3.62 19.57
N CYS A 14 5.42 -4.81 19.09
CA CYS A 14 6.85 -5.13 18.97
C CYS A 14 7.58 -4.18 18.02
N LEU A 15 6.99 -3.82 16.88
CA LEU A 15 7.53 -2.79 15.98
C LEU A 15 7.68 -1.43 16.66
N ALA A 16 6.71 -1.03 17.48
CA ALA A 16 6.77 0.23 18.21
C ALA A 16 7.98 0.32 19.15
N SER A 17 8.51 -0.83 19.59
CA SER A 17 9.67 -0.89 20.48
C SER A 17 11.03 -0.82 19.76
N LEU A 18 11.08 -0.90 18.42
CA LEU A 18 12.33 -0.83 17.64
C LEU A 18 13.21 0.39 17.95
N PRO A 19 12.67 1.61 18.11
CA PRO A 19 13.48 2.80 18.40
C PRO A 19 14.22 2.73 19.74
N LEU A 20 13.81 1.85 20.66
CA LEU A 20 14.46 1.68 21.96
C LEU A 20 15.76 0.86 21.87
N PHE A 21 15.93 0.08 20.78
CA PHE A 21 17.04 -0.87 20.64
C PHE A 21 17.83 -0.72 19.32
N GLY A 22 17.29 0.01 18.34
CA GLY A 22 17.84 0.10 16.99
C GLY A 22 18.62 1.39 16.72
N GLY A 23 19.74 1.27 15.99
CA GLY A 23 20.44 2.42 15.40
C GLY A 23 19.71 2.99 14.18
N ALA A 24 20.25 4.06 13.57
CA ALA A 24 19.63 4.76 12.42
C ALA A 24 19.27 3.84 11.24
N TYR A 25 20.09 2.82 10.97
CA TYR A 25 19.80 1.82 9.92
C TYR A 25 18.57 0.95 10.27
N ALA A 26 18.44 0.51 11.52
CA ALA A 26 17.29 -0.28 11.96
C ALA A 26 15.99 0.54 11.91
N LEU A 27 16.05 1.84 12.24
CA LEU A 27 14.93 2.76 12.08
C LEU A 27 14.54 2.90 10.61
N ARG A 28 15.50 3.10 9.71
CA ARG A 28 15.26 3.18 8.26
C ARG A 28 14.60 1.92 7.72
N LEU A 29 15.12 0.75 8.09
CA LEU A 29 14.55 -0.55 7.70
C LEU A 29 13.13 -0.72 8.27
N GLY A 30 12.91 -0.32 9.52
CA GLY A 30 11.60 -0.31 10.16
C GLY A 30 10.59 0.60 9.48
N THR A 31 11.00 1.79 9.03
CA THR A 31 10.16 2.73 8.28
C THR A 31 9.74 2.13 6.94
N MET A 32 10.67 1.49 6.21
CA MET A 32 10.36 0.76 4.97
C MET A 32 9.40 -0.40 5.23
N ALA A 33 9.59 -1.15 6.31
CA ALA A 33 8.69 -2.24 6.69
C ALA A 33 7.26 -1.75 6.96
N CYS A 34 7.13 -0.60 7.65
CA CYS A 34 5.84 0.03 7.89
C CYS A 34 5.21 0.49 6.57
N MET A 35 5.97 1.13 5.69
CA MET A 35 5.52 1.57 4.37
C MET A 35 4.97 0.42 3.54
N TYR A 36 5.76 -0.65 3.36
CA TYR A 36 5.34 -1.82 2.60
C TYR A 36 4.12 -2.52 3.21
N SER A 37 4.05 -2.59 4.53
CA SER A 37 2.88 -3.12 5.23
C SER A 37 1.63 -2.26 5.00
N ILE A 38 1.76 -0.93 4.99
CA ILE A 38 0.66 0.00 4.66
C ILE A 38 0.18 -0.25 3.23
N LEU A 39 1.10 -0.25 2.25
CA LEU A 39 0.75 -0.47 0.85
C LEU A 39 0.03 -1.81 0.65
N ALA A 40 0.58 -2.88 1.22
CA ALA A 40 0.01 -4.22 1.12
C ALA A 40 -1.36 -4.33 1.82
N LEU A 41 -1.52 -3.78 3.02
CA LEU A 41 -2.80 -3.77 3.74
C LEU A 41 -3.87 -2.96 3.02
N SER A 42 -3.47 -1.79 2.48
CA SER A 42 -4.37 -0.91 1.74
C SER A 42 -4.80 -1.58 0.43
N TRP A 43 -3.88 -2.23 -0.26
CA TRP A 43 -4.20 -3.01 -1.46
C TRP A 43 -5.12 -4.20 -1.15
N ASN A 44 -4.91 -4.87 -0.01
CA ASN A 44 -5.73 -6.01 0.43
C ASN A 44 -7.22 -5.66 0.61
N VAL A 45 -7.56 -4.38 0.82
CA VAL A 45 -8.97 -3.95 0.84
C VAL A 45 -9.65 -4.15 -0.52
N VAL A 46 -8.97 -3.83 -1.61
CA VAL A 46 -9.50 -3.94 -2.98
C VAL A 46 -9.22 -5.32 -3.58
N GLY A 47 -7.96 -5.75 -3.56
CA GLY A 47 -7.54 -7.02 -4.15
C GLY A 47 -7.94 -8.23 -3.30
N GLY A 48 -7.77 -8.13 -1.98
CA GLY A 48 -8.08 -9.22 -1.05
C GLY A 48 -9.56 -9.43 -0.85
N PHE A 49 -10.30 -8.41 -0.39
CA PHE A 49 -11.74 -8.56 -0.09
C PHE A 49 -12.62 -8.52 -1.35
N ALA A 50 -12.37 -7.61 -2.30
CA ALA A 50 -13.20 -7.49 -3.49
C ALA A 50 -12.78 -8.43 -4.64
N GLY A 51 -11.52 -8.91 -4.64
CA GLY A 51 -10.98 -9.75 -5.71
C GLY A 51 -10.55 -9.01 -6.98
N TYR A 52 -10.41 -7.68 -6.92
CA TYR A 52 -10.04 -6.87 -8.08
C TYR A 52 -8.54 -6.61 -8.10
N PRO A 53 -7.80 -7.08 -9.12
CA PRO A 53 -6.38 -6.80 -9.25
C PRO A 53 -6.19 -5.34 -9.71
N SER A 54 -6.09 -4.43 -8.75
CA SER A 54 -5.78 -3.01 -8.98
C SER A 54 -4.27 -2.80 -9.04
N PHE A 55 -3.79 -2.13 -10.08
CA PHE A 55 -2.41 -1.67 -10.19
C PHE A 55 -2.31 -0.15 -10.07
N ALA A 56 -3.30 0.49 -9.43
CA ALA A 56 -3.32 1.94 -9.24
C ALA A 56 -2.54 2.41 -7.99
N THR A 57 -1.97 1.52 -7.17
CA THR A 57 -1.30 1.91 -5.91
C THR A 57 -0.13 2.85 -6.14
N ALA A 58 0.72 2.64 -7.16
CA ALA A 58 1.78 3.58 -7.52
C ALA A 58 1.23 4.95 -7.91
N ALA A 59 0.09 4.99 -8.62
CA ALA A 59 -0.58 6.23 -9.00
C ALA A 59 -0.96 7.07 -7.78
N PHE A 60 -1.54 6.45 -6.74
CA PHE A 60 -1.91 7.14 -5.52
C PHE A 60 -0.72 7.44 -4.61
N PHE A 61 0.29 6.58 -4.60
CA PHE A 61 1.53 6.81 -3.86
C PHE A 61 2.26 8.04 -4.41
N GLY A 62 2.45 8.10 -5.73
CA GLY A 62 2.97 9.26 -6.46
C GLY A 62 2.15 10.52 -6.26
N PHE A 63 0.83 10.43 -6.43
CA PHE A 63 -0.05 11.58 -6.19
C PHE A 63 0.09 12.12 -4.76
N GLY A 64 0.10 11.26 -3.75
CA GLY A 64 0.23 11.66 -2.35
C GLY A 64 1.59 12.27 -2.01
N ALA A 65 2.66 11.73 -2.59
CA ALA A 65 4.01 12.25 -2.45
C ALA A 65 4.15 13.66 -3.04
N TYR A 66 3.67 13.87 -4.27
CA TYR A 66 3.70 15.18 -4.93
C TYR A 66 2.77 16.18 -4.26
N ALA A 67 1.52 15.79 -3.96
CA ALA A 67 0.58 16.68 -3.30
C ALA A 67 1.11 17.15 -1.94
N THR A 68 1.79 16.27 -1.18
CA THR A 68 2.37 16.65 0.12
C THR A 68 3.60 17.53 -0.08
N GLY A 69 4.47 17.20 -1.03
CA GLY A 69 5.65 18.00 -1.35
C GLY A 69 5.31 19.42 -1.82
N VAL A 70 4.25 19.58 -2.61
CA VAL A 70 3.75 20.90 -3.03
C VAL A 70 3.23 21.69 -1.84
N LEU A 71 2.39 21.09 -0.99
CA LEU A 71 1.85 21.75 0.20
C LEU A 71 2.96 22.19 1.17
N LEU A 72 3.99 21.36 1.34
CA LEU A 72 5.17 21.70 2.14
C LEU A 72 5.96 22.87 1.55
N ASN A 73 6.13 22.91 0.23
CA ASN A 73 6.78 24.05 -0.46
C ASN A 73 5.97 25.35 -0.35
N MET A 74 4.63 25.25 -0.22
CA MET A 74 3.78 26.40 0.10
C MET A 74 3.88 26.86 1.56
N GLY A 75 4.71 26.21 2.39
CA GLY A 75 4.94 26.58 3.78
C GLY A 75 3.95 25.95 4.77
N LEU A 76 3.12 25.00 4.35
CA LEU A 76 2.24 24.29 5.27
C LEU A 76 3.05 23.31 6.14
N PRO A 77 2.68 23.10 7.42
CA PRO A 77 3.33 22.08 8.23
C PRO A 77 3.04 20.68 7.68
N LEU A 78 3.87 19.71 8.09
CA LEU A 78 3.77 18.33 7.63
C LEU A 78 2.41 17.68 7.99
N LEU A 79 1.95 17.86 9.22
CA LEU A 79 0.75 17.16 9.71
C LEU A 79 -0.53 17.59 8.95
N PRO A 80 -0.81 18.89 8.74
CA PRO A 80 -1.92 19.32 7.87
C PRO A 80 -1.74 18.89 6.42
N SER A 81 -0.51 18.88 5.91
CA SER A 81 -0.23 18.45 4.53
C SER A 81 -0.61 16.99 4.32
N ILE A 82 -0.27 16.10 5.26
CA ILE A 82 -0.67 14.68 5.22
C ILE A 82 -2.19 14.52 5.30
N LEU A 83 -2.89 15.30 6.14
CA LEU A 83 -4.35 15.22 6.23
C LEU A 83 -5.04 15.70 4.95
N LEU A 84 -4.57 16.79 4.36
CA LEU A 84 -5.09 17.31 3.10
C LEU A 84 -4.85 16.32 1.96
N THR A 85 -3.67 15.71 1.88
CA THR A 85 -3.38 14.69 0.85
C THR A 85 -4.15 13.40 1.08
N PHE A 86 -4.39 13.00 2.33
CA PHE A 86 -5.26 11.87 2.65
C PHE A 86 -6.67 12.07 2.09
N VAL A 87 -7.26 13.25 2.32
CA VAL A 87 -8.59 13.60 1.81
C VAL A 87 -8.59 13.75 0.29
N ALA A 88 -7.57 14.42 -0.28
CA ALA A 88 -7.45 14.60 -1.73
C ALA A 88 -7.32 13.25 -2.46
N SER A 89 -6.52 12.32 -1.91
CA SER A 89 -6.36 10.98 -2.47
C SER A 89 -7.65 10.17 -2.40
N PHE A 90 -8.42 10.30 -1.31
CA PHE A 90 -9.74 9.69 -1.20
C PHE A 90 -10.71 10.22 -2.27
N LEU A 91 -10.78 11.54 -2.44
CA LEU A 91 -11.66 12.18 -3.42
C LEU A 91 -11.27 11.83 -4.85
N LEU A 92 -9.98 11.89 -5.17
CA LEU A 92 -9.47 11.55 -6.50
C LEU A 92 -9.74 10.07 -6.81
N ALA A 93 -9.55 9.18 -5.84
CA ALA A 93 -9.90 7.77 -5.98
C ALA A 93 -11.41 7.54 -6.10
N ALA A 94 -12.26 8.30 -5.41
CA ALA A 94 -13.71 8.18 -5.56
C ALA A 94 -14.17 8.59 -6.97
N VAL A 95 -13.62 9.69 -7.50
CA VAL A 95 -13.91 10.19 -8.86
C VAL A 95 -13.41 9.20 -9.91
N LEU A 96 -12.13 8.82 -9.85
CA LEU A 96 -11.56 7.87 -10.80
C LEU A 96 -12.17 6.48 -10.65
N GLY A 97 -12.47 6.06 -9.42
CA GLY A 97 -13.13 4.80 -9.13
C GLY A 97 -14.52 4.72 -9.77
N ALA A 98 -15.28 5.82 -9.80
CA ALA A 98 -16.59 5.84 -10.47
C ALA A 98 -16.51 5.55 -11.99
N VAL A 99 -15.35 5.84 -12.60
CA VAL A 99 -15.08 5.57 -14.02
C VAL A 99 -14.43 4.19 -14.20
N LEU A 100 -13.32 3.94 -13.49
CA LEU A 100 -12.50 2.73 -13.63
C LEU A 100 -13.25 1.47 -13.19
N LEU A 101 -14.06 1.53 -12.13
CA LEU A 101 -14.77 0.35 -11.60
C LEU A 101 -15.94 -0.11 -12.48
N ARG A 102 -16.24 0.61 -13.58
CA ARG A 102 -17.14 0.13 -14.63
C ARG A 102 -16.48 -0.94 -15.52
N LEU A 103 -15.16 -0.99 -15.54
CA LEU A 103 -14.38 -1.98 -16.29
C LEU A 103 -14.30 -3.29 -15.50
N ARG A 104 -14.19 -4.42 -16.22
CA ARG A 104 -14.16 -5.76 -15.61
C ARG A 104 -12.90 -6.53 -16.01
N GLY A 105 -12.41 -7.34 -15.08
CA GLY A 105 -11.28 -8.26 -15.29
C GLY A 105 -10.02 -7.54 -15.75
N HIS A 106 -9.42 -8.02 -16.83
CA HIS A 106 -8.16 -7.50 -17.37
C HIS A 106 -8.24 -6.03 -17.81
N TYR A 107 -9.40 -5.56 -18.28
CA TYR A 107 -9.57 -4.16 -18.66
C TYR A 107 -9.38 -3.20 -17.47
N PHE A 108 -9.81 -3.60 -16.27
CA PHE A 108 -9.58 -2.81 -15.06
C PHE A 108 -8.09 -2.75 -14.70
N ALA A 109 -7.38 -3.89 -14.79
CA ALA A 109 -5.95 -3.95 -14.55
C ALA A 109 -5.17 -3.04 -15.50
N ILE A 110 -5.44 -3.14 -16.81
CA ILE A 110 -4.78 -2.30 -17.83
C ILE A 110 -5.07 -0.81 -17.58
N ALA A 111 -6.33 -0.45 -17.36
CA ALA A 111 -6.70 0.94 -17.09
C ALA A 111 -6.06 1.49 -15.80
N SER A 112 -5.91 0.65 -14.77
CA SER A 112 -5.25 1.05 -13.53
C SER A 112 -3.73 1.24 -13.68
N LEU A 113 -3.07 0.48 -14.56
CA LEU A 113 -1.67 0.72 -14.94
C LEU A 113 -1.53 2.01 -15.76
N SER A 114 -2.41 2.23 -16.73
CA SER A 114 -2.42 3.46 -17.51
C SER A 114 -2.63 4.71 -16.64
N LEU A 115 -3.39 4.59 -15.55
CA LEU A 115 -3.57 5.68 -14.59
C LEU A 115 -2.25 6.15 -13.98
N VAL A 116 -1.32 5.22 -13.72
CA VAL A 116 0.02 5.54 -13.20
C VAL A 116 0.75 6.45 -14.17
N GLU A 117 0.79 6.07 -15.46
CA GLU A 117 1.45 6.86 -16.50
C GLU A 117 0.76 8.21 -16.76
N VAL A 118 -0.57 8.26 -16.73
CA VAL A 118 -1.30 9.53 -16.89
C VAL A 118 -0.99 10.49 -15.75
N LEU A 119 -0.98 10.02 -14.50
CA LEU A 119 -0.64 10.89 -13.36
C LEU A 119 0.83 11.29 -13.36
N ARG A 120 1.73 10.38 -13.74
CA ARG A 120 3.15 10.69 -13.94
C ARG A 120 3.35 11.78 -14.98
N GLU A 121 2.67 11.69 -16.13
CA GLU A 121 2.80 12.66 -17.20
C GLU A 121 2.17 14.02 -16.84
N LEU A 122 1.07 14.02 -16.09
CA LEU A 122 0.50 15.25 -15.52
C LEU A 122 1.47 15.95 -14.57
N VAL A 123 2.15 15.19 -13.71
CA VAL A 123 3.18 15.73 -12.81
C VAL A 123 4.40 16.23 -13.60
N ASN A 124 4.81 15.54 -14.67
CA ASN A 124 5.90 15.99 -15.54
C ASN A 124 5.58 17.31 -16.27
N ASN A 125 4.34 17.46 -16.76
CA ASN A 125 3.91 18.66 -17.49
C ASN A 125 3.67 19.86 -16.56
N ALA A 126 3.32 19.64 -15.29
CA ALA A 126 3.00 20.69 -14.33
C ALA A 126 4.25 21.37 -13.74
N THR A 127 5.14 21.87 -14.60
CA THR A 127 6.45 22.45 -14.22
C THR A 127 6.36 23.50 -13.13
N ASP A 128 5.33 24.33 -13.15
CA ASP A 128 5.17 25.47 -12.24
C ASP A 128 4.83 25.05 -10.79
N LEU A 129 4.20 23.89 -10.61
CA LEU A 129 3.80 23.39 -9.29
C LEU A 129 4.74 22.30 -8.77
N THR A 130 5.12 21.35 -9.62
CA THR A 130 5.80 20.11 -9.21
C THR A 130 7.31 20.14 -9.46
N GLY A 131 7.82 21.17 -10.14
CA GLY A 131 9.17 21.18 -10.71
C GLY A 131 9.29 20.36 -12.00
N GLY A 132 8.20 19.74 -12.46
CA GLY A 132 8.16 18.92 -13.68
C GLY A 132 9.12 17.74 -13.61
N GLY A 133 9.77 17.44 -14.75
CA GLY A 133 10.75 16.35 -14.84
C GLY A 133 12.06 16.57 -14.08
N MET A 134 12.27 17.74 -13.45
CA MET A 134 13.44 18.03 -12.61
C MET A 134 13.25 17.57 -11.16
N GLY A 135 12.07 17.06 -10.83
CA GLY A 135 11.72 16.66 -9.48
C GLY A 135 11.43 17.85 -8.55
N LEU A 136 11.07 17.51 -7.32
CA LEU A 136 10.69 18.46 -6.28
C LEU A 136 11.59 18.28 -5.05
N ASN A 137 12.29 19.35 -4.68
CA ASN A 137 12.97 19.41 -3.38
C ASN A 137 11.95 19.77 -2.30
N ILE A 138 11.99 19.05 -1.18
CA ILE A 138 11.09 19.26 -0.06
C ILE A 138 11.88 19.91 1.08
N PRO A 139 11.37 21.01 1.66
CA PRO A 139 12.05 21.69 2.75
C PRO A 139 12.27 20.74 3.94
N LEU A 140 13.46 20.80 4.54
CA LEU A 140 13.80 19.97 5.68
C LEU A 140 12.89 20.30 6.88
N ALA A 141 12.11 19.30 7.31
CA ALA A 141 11.34 19.37 8.53
C ALA A 141 12.26 19.14 9.73
N SER A 142 12.87 20.23 10.23
CA SER A 142 13.65 20.35 11.47
C SER A 142 15.13 19.95 11.45
N GLY A 143 15.96 20.78 12.10
CA GLY A 143 17.41 20.57 12.30
C GLY A 143 17.72 19.88 13.63
N SER A 144 16.90 18.90 14.02
CA SER A 144 16.92 18.32 15.37
C SER A 144 17.90 17.15 15.55
N GLY A 145 18.61 16.77 14.48
CA GLY A 145 19.66 15.75 14.47
C GLY A 145 19.20 14.47 13.77
N ILE A 146 20.14 13.79 13.09
CA ILE A 146 19.88 12.65 12.18
C ILE A 146 19.02 11.55 12.83
N LEU A 147 19.25 11.27 14.11
CA LEU A 147 18.52 10.22 14.84
C LEU A 147 17.10 10.67 15.23
N ALA A 148 16.90 11.93 15.60
CA ALA A 148 15.60 12.46 15.98
C ALA A 148 14.66 12.51 14.76
N ASP A 149 15.16 12.92 13.60
CA ASP A 149 14.40 12.92 12.35
C ASP A 149 14.03 11.48 11.96
N ALA A 150 14.98 10.54 12.05
CA ALA A 150 14.71 9.13 11.76
C ALA A 150 13.64 8.53 12.70
N MET A 151 13.66 8.87 13.99
CA MET A 151 12.63 8.44 14.94
C MET A 151 11.27 9.07 14.62
N PHE A 152 11.24 10.36 14.26
CA PHE A 152 10.01 11.06 13.92
C PHE A 152 9.31 10.42 12.71
N PHE A 153 10.03 10.20 11.62
CA PHE A 153 9.46 9.55 10.42
C PHE A 153 9.06 8.09 10.68
N PHE A 154 9.82 7.36 11.50
CA PHE A 154 9.44 6.02 11.91
C PHE A 154 8.10 6.01 12.67
N TYR A 155 7.94 6.87 13.68
CA TYR A 155 6.68 6.94 14.44
C TYR A 155 5.51 7.46 13.61
N ALA A 156 5.75 8.39 12.68
CA ALA A 156 4.73 8.85 11.74
C ALA A 156 4.23 7.70 10.85
N MET A 157 5.15 6.92 10.27
CA MET A 157 4.81 5.79 9.40
C MET A 157 4.20 4.63 10.20
N TRP A 158 4.68 4.37 11.41
CA TRP A 158 4.09 3.38 12.31
C TRP A 158 2.69 3.77 12.77
N GLY A 159 2.45 5.05 13.07
CA GLY A 159 1.13 5.57 13.40
C GLY A 159 0.15 5.39 12.23
N LEU A 160 0.61 5.68 11.01
CA LEU A 160 -0.16 5.42 9.79
C LEU A 160 -0.43 3.93 9.58
N LEU A 161 0.56 3.06 9.81
CA LEU A 161 0.41 1.61 9.77
C LEU A 161 -0.65 1.13 10.76
N LEU A 162 -0.63 1.61 12.01
CA LEU A 162 -1.63 1.26 13.00
C LEU A 162 -3.03 1.70 12.55
N ALA A 163 -3.16 2.91 12.01
CA ALA A 163 -4.42 3.41 11.45
C ALA A 163 -4.91 2.55 10.27
N THR A 164 -4.02 2.13 9.35
CA THR A 164 -4.39 1.22 8.25
C THR A 164 -4.85 -0.13 8.75
N ALA A 165 -4.14 -0.73 9.72
CA ALA A 165 -4.51 -2.02 10.26
C ALA A 165 -5.87 -1.97 10.96
N LEU A 166 -6.13 -0.91 11.73
CA LEU A 166 -7.45 -0.68 12.34
C LEU A 166 -8.53 -0.50 11.29
N MET A 167 -8.28 0.27 10.22
CA MET A 167 -9.21 0.42 9.12
C MET A 167 -9.52 -0.93 8.45
N VAL A 168 -8.51 -1.72 8.11
CA VAL A 168 -8.70 -3.03 7.46
C VAL A 168 -9.48 -3.98 8.39
N ILE A 169 -9.18 -3.98 9.69
CA ILE A 169 -9.93 -4.78 10.68
C ILE A 169 -11.39 -4.31 10.74
N ALA A 170 -11.63 -3.00 10.80
CA ALA A 170 -12.98 -2.44 10.81
C ALA A 170 -13.75 -2.81 9.53
N VAL A 171 -13.12 -2.69 8.35
CA VAL A 171 -13.71 -3.09 7.07
C VAL A 171 -14.06 -4.57 7.08
N SER A 172 -13.13 -5.43 7.53
CA SER A 172 -13.34 -6.90 7.57
C SER A 172 -14.51 -7.34 8.46
N MET A 173 -14.76 -6.60 9.54
CA MET A 173 -15.84 -6.87 10.50
C MET A 173 -17.16 -6.19 10.14
N SER A 174 -17.14 -5.24 9.19
CA SER A 174 -18.29 -4.43 8.81
C SER A 174 -19.09 -5.04 7.66
N LYS A 175 -20.27 -4.44 7.40
CA LYS A 175 -21.09 -4.76 6.22
C LYS A 175 -20.33 -4.53 4.91
N LEU A 176 -19.37 -3.60 4.86
CA LEU A 176 -18.54 -3.34 3.68
C LEU A 176 -17.70 -4.58 3.33
N GLY A 177 -16.97 -5.15 4.29
CA GLY A 177 -16.15 -6.34 4.06
C GLY A 177 -16.97 -7.56 3.63
N PHE A 178 -18.14 -7.74 4.23
CA PHE A 178 -19.09 -8.78 3.82
C PHE A 178 -19.58 -8.57 2.38
N GLY A 179 -20.02 -7.35 2.04
CA GLY A 179 -20.46 -7.00 0.69
C GLY A 179 -19.37 -7.19 -0.36
N LEU A 180 -18.14 -6.77 -0.07
CA LEU A 180 -16.98 -6.99 -0.94
C LEU A 180 -16.70 -8.48 -1.15
N SER A 181 -16.81 -9.29 -0.10
CA SER A 181 -16.63 -10.74 -0.18
C SER A 181 -17.70 -11.42 -1.04
N CYS A 182 -18.95 -10.95 -0.99
CA CYS A 182 -20.03 -11.40 -1.88
C CYS A 182 -19.75 -11.01 -3.34
N ILE A 183 -19.32 -9.77 -3.59
CA ILE A 183 -18.94 -9.29 -4.92
C ILE A 183 -17.80 -10.13 -5.50
N ARG A 184 -16.80 -10.50 -4.67
CA ARG A 184 -15.67 -11.34 -5.07
C ARG A 184 -16.11 -12.72 -5.55
N GLN A 185 -17.17 -13.30 -4.98
CA GLN A 185 -17.67 -14.60 -5.41
C GLN A 185 -18.39 -14.52 -6.75
N ASN A 186 -19.36 -13.61 -6.85
CA ASN A 186 -20.06 -13.36 -8.10
C ASN A 186 -20.71 -11.97 -8.08
N GLU A 187 -20.16 -11.05 -8.88
CA GLU A 187 -20.66 -9.69 -8.97
C GLU A 187 -22.10 -9.62 -9.47
N THR A 188 -22.48 -10.41 -10.49
CA THR A 188 -23.84 -10.35 -11.06
C THR A 188 -24.87 -10.88 -10.07
N ALA A 189 -24.55 -11.96 -9.36
CA ALA A 189 -25.41 -12.50 -8.31
C ALA A 189 -25.54 -11.53 -7.13
N SER A 190 -24.45 -10.86 -6.72
CA SER A 190 -24.49 -9.88 -5.63
C SER A 190 -25.44 -8.71 -5.93
N GLY A 191 -25.50 -8.28 -7.20
CA GLY A 191 -26.43 -7.25 -7.66
C GLY A 191 -27.90 -7.67 -7.56
N MET A 192 -28.21 -8.95 -7.78
CA MET A 192 -29.59 -9.47 -7.65
C MET A 192 -30.10 -9.47 -6.20
N VAL A 193 -29.20 -9.56 -5.22
CA VAL A 193 -29.51 -9.49 -3.78
C VAL A 193 -29.59 -8.03 -3.30
N GLY A 194 -29.49 -7.04 -4.20
CA GLY A 194 -29.61 -5.61 -3.90
C GLY A 194 -28.33 -4.94 -3.42
N LEU A 195 -27.16 -5.60 -3.52
CA LEU A 195 -25.88 -4.96 -3.24
C LEU A 195 -25.49 -4.05 -4.40
N ASN A 196 -25.25 -2.77 -4.10
CA ASN A 196 -24.71 -1.84 -5.08
C ASN A 196 -23.20 -2.05 -5.23
N ALA A 197 -22.80 -2.94 -6.15
CA ALA A 197 -21.40 -3.33 -6.34
C ALA A 197 -20.48 -2.12 -6.60
N THR A 198 -20.94 -1.15 -7.38
CA THR A 198 -20.18 0.05 -7.73
C THR A 198 -19.86 0.91 -6.51
N LEU A 199 -20.83 1.13 -5.62
CA LEU A 199 -20.62 1.90 -4.39
C LEU A 199 -19.67 1.20 -3.41
N TYR A 200 -19.82 -0.11 -3.21
CA TYR A 200 -18.94 -0.85 -2.29
C TYR A 200 -17.50 -0.86 -2.80
N LYS A 201 -17.30 -1.06 -4.09
CA LYS A 201 -15.99 -1.01 -4.73
C LYS A 201 -15.37 0.40 -4.68
N SER A 202 -16.16 1.47 -4.91
CA SER A 202 -15.63 2.84 -4.90
C SER A 202 -15.19 3.26 -3.51
N ILE A 203 -15.94 2.89 -2.46
CA ILE A 203 -15.55 3.12 -1.07
C ILE A 203 -14.26 2.34 -0.74
N ALA A 204 -14.17 1.06 -1.14
CA ALA A 204 -12.97 0.25 -0.93
C ALA A 204 -11.74 0.84 -1.63
N PHE A 205 -11.91 1.32 -2.87
CA PHE A 205 -10.86 1.93 -3.67
C PHE A 205 -10.41 3.28 -3.08
N GLY A 206 -11.36 4.12 -2.64
CA GLY A 206 -11.08 5.36 -1.93
C GLY A 206 -10.32 5.15 -0.62
N LEU A 207 -10.77 4.19 0.19
CA LEU A 207 -10.08 3.80 1.43
C LEU A 207 -8.68 3.25 1.17
N SER A 208 -8.48 2.51 0.08
CA SER A 208 -7.13 2.05 -0.28
C SER A 208 -6.22 3.23 -0.64
N ALA A 209 -6.71 4.11 -1.50
CA ALA A 209 -5.95 5.25 -2.02
C ALA A 209 -5.58 6.27 -0.95
N CYS A 210 -6.44 6.54 0.04
CA CYS A 210 -6.14 7.56 1.05
C CYS A 210 -4.94 7.20 1.93
N PHE A 211 -4.82 5.94 2.35
CA PHE A 211 -3.69 5.49 3.14
C PHE A 211 -2.42 5.31 2.31
N VAL A 212 -2.54 4.85 1.06
CA VAL A 212 -1.41 4.78 0.12
C VAL A 212 -0.87 6.18 -0.19
N GLY A 213 -1.74 7.15 -0.43
CA GLY A 213 -1.36 8.54 -0.67
C GLY A 213 -0.72 9.20 0.56
N ALA A 214 -1.27 8.96 1.75
CA ALA A 214 -0.64 9.44 2.99
C ALA A 214 0.74 8.80 3.23
N ALA A 215 0.93 7.53 2.91
CA ALA A 215 2.24 6.88 2.98
C ALA A 215 3.23 7.52 1.99
N GLY A 216 2.78 7.80 0.76
CA GLY A 216 3.57 8.56 -0.22
C GLY A 216 3.94 9.96 0.27
N GLY A 217 3.03 10.65 0.96
CA GLY A 217 3.29 11.95 1.56
C GLY A 217 4.33 11.94 2.70
N ILE A 218 4.32 10.89 3.53
CA ILE A 218 5.35 10.71 4.57
C ILE A 218 6.70 10.34 3.91
N TYR A 219 6.69 9.47 2.90
CA TYR A 219 7.87 9.08 2.15
C TYR A 219 8.55 10.29 1.49
N ALA A 220 7.75 11.14 0.84
CA ALA A 220 8.15 12.42 0.28
C ALA A 220 8.93 13.28 1.29
N ALA A 221 8.34 13.51 2.45
CA ALA A 221 8.95 14.31 3.51
C ALA A 221 10.22 13.68 4.09
N TRP A 222 10.33 12.35 4.05
CA TRP A 222 11.48 11.61 4.57
C TRP A 222 12.68 11.58 3.62
N VAL A 223 12.46 11.50 2.30
CA VAL A 223 13.54 11.42 1.30
C VAL A 223 14.04 12.81 0.88
N HIS A 224 13.28 13.87 1.16
CA HIS A 224 13.61 15.29 0.89
C HIS A 224 13.76 15.68 -0.58
N TYR A 225 13.83 14.73 -1.50
CA TYR A 225 13.81 14.94 -2.94
C TYR A 225 12.97 13.86 -3.61
N ILE A 226 12.21 14.25 -4.62
CA ILE A 226 11.33 13.34 -5.34
C ILE A 226 11.41 13.56 -6.84
N ASP A 227 11.61 12.48 -7.57
CA ASP A 227 11.52 12.44 -9.04
C ASP A 227 10.21 11.76 -9.48
N PRO A 228 9.55 12.23 -10.57
CA PRO A 228 8.31 11.61 -11.05
C PRO A 228 8.52 10.16 -11.49
N SER A 229 9.71 9.83 -12.00
CA SER A 229 10.03 8.47 -12.44
C SER A 229 10.16 7.47 -11.28
N ASP A 230 10.64 7.93 -10.12
CA ASP A 230 10.84 7.07 -8.95
C ASP A 230 9.54 6.74 -8.22
N VAL A 231 8.66 7.73 -8.04
CA VAL A 231 7.46 7.53 -7.19
C VAL A 231 6.26 6.99 -7.95
N PHE A 232 6.20 7.22 -9.26
CA PHE A 232 5.22 6.58 -10.14
C PHE A 232 5.75 5.28 -10.75
N ASP A 233 6.77 4.65 -10.16
CA ASP A 233 7.26 3.36 -10.63
C ASP A 233 6.16 2.28 -10.51
N VAL A 234 5.95 1.56 -11.61
CA VAL A 234 5.05 0.41 -11.70
C VAL A 234 5.41 -0.67 -10.68
N LEU A 235 6.66 -0.73 -10.23
CA LEU A 235 7.08 -1.67 -9.19
C LEU A 235 6.30 -1.47 -7.88
N TYR A 236 6.02 -0.22 -7.47
CA TYR A 236 5.15 0.09 -6.33
C TYR A 236 3.68 -0.35 -6.52
N SER A 237 3.29 -0.68 -7.75
CA SER A 237 1.99 -1.29 -8.04
C SER A 237 2.00 -2.81 -7.94
N VAL A 238 3.12 -3.46 -8.22
CA VAL A 238 3.24 -4.93 -8.21
C VAL A 238 3.63 -5.45 -6.83
N GLN A 239 4.54 -4.76 -6.14
CA GLN A 239 5.04 -5.19 -4.82
C GLN A 239 3.93 -5.43 -3.78
N PRO A 240 2.93 -4.56 -3.59
CA PRO A 240 1.88 -4.78 -2.59
C PRO A 240 1.04 -6.04 -2.88
N ILE A 241 0.85 -6.36 -4.17
CA ILE A 241 0.16 -7.56 -4.62
C ILE A 241 0.94 -8.79 -4.20
N VAL A 242 2.24 -8.79 -4.49
CA VAL A 242 3.15 -9.88 -4.12
C VAL A 242 3.17 -10.07 -2.61
N MET A 243 3.36 -9.01 -1.84
CA MET A 243 3.34 -9.05 -0.37
C MET A 243 2.03 -9.61 0.18
N ALA A 244 0.89 -9.19 -0.37
CA ALA A 244 -0.42 -9.69 0.03
C ALA A 244 -0.64 -11.17 -0.34
N LEU A 245 -0.15 -11.60 -1.50
CA LEU A 245 -0.25 -13.00 -1.96
C LEU A 245 0.66 -13.92 -1.14
N MET A 246 1.89 -13.47 -0.85
CA MET A 246 2.84 -14.14 0.05
C MET A 246 2.29 -14.26 1.47
N GLY A 247 1.63 -13.21 1.97
CA GLY A 247 1.02 -13.21 3.29
C GLY A 247 -0.26 -14.04 3.42
N GLY A 248 -1.06 -14.08 2.35
CA GLY A 248 -2.37 -14.70 2.29
C GLY A 248 -3.49 -13.65 2.12
N LEU A 249 -4.20 -13.73 0.98
CA LEU A 249 -5.24 -12.79 0.60
C LEU A 249 -6.41 -12.73 1.60
N GLY A 250 -6.82 -11.53 1.97
CA GLY A 250 -7.96 -11.29 2.87
C GLY A 250 -7.65 -11.43 4.36
N SER A 251 -6.40 -11.71 4.74
CA SER A 251 -5.98 -11.77 6.15
C SER A 251 -5.05 -10.61 6.51
N PRO A 252 -5.47 -9.68 7.40
CA PRO A 252 -4.63 -8.53 7.76
C PRO A 252 -3.27 -8.94 8.37
N LEU A 253 -3.27 -9.96 9.24
CA LEU A 253 -2.04 -10.48 9.85
C LEU A 253 -1.12 -11.12 8.82
N GLY A 254 -1.69 -11.86 7.87
CA GLY A 254 -0.93 -12.50 6.81
C GLY A 254 -0.20 -11.46 5.97
N VAL A 255 -0.94 -10.45 5.52
CA VAL A 255 -0.43 -9.40 4.63
C VAL A 255 0.73 -8.62 5.28
N VAL A 256 0.62 -8.27 6.57
CA VAL A 256 1.73 -7.65 7.30
C VAL A 256 2.93 -8.59 7.38
N GLY A 257 2.71 -9.86 7.76
CA GLY A 257 3.79 -10.86 7.77
C GLY A 257 4.44 -11.08 6.40
N GLY A 258 3.66 -11.02 5.32
CA GLY A 258 4.13 -11.09 3.93
C GLY A 258 4.98 -9.89 3.55
N ALA A 259 4.61 -8.68 3.98
CA ALA A 259 5.42 -7.47 3.78
C ALA A 259 6.77 -7.55 4.55
N PHE A 260 6.78 -8.08 5.78
CA PHE A 260 8.02 -8.33 6.53
C PHE A 260 8.91 -9.37 5.86
N LEU A 261 8.32 -10.47 5.37
CA LEU A 261 9.07 -11.50 4.66
C LEU A 261 9.66 -10.94 3.37
N TYR A 262 8.87 -10.18 2.61
CA TYR A 262 9.31 -9.54 1.38
C TYR A 262 10.48 -8.61 1.64
N LEU A 263 10.38 -7.72 2.62
CA LEU A 263 11.47 -6.81 2.98
C LEU A 263 12.73 -7.57 3.41
N GLY A 264 12.58 -8.63 4.20
CA GLY A 264 13.71 -9.47 4.61
C GLY A 264 14.41 -10.14 3.42
N LEU A 265 13.64 -10.61 2.44
CA LEU A 265 14.19 -11.16 1.20
C LEU A 265 14.86 -10.08 0.35
N GLU A 266 14.24 -8.92 0.23
CA GLU A 266 14.78 -7.77 -0.49
C GLU A 266 16.11 -7.32 0.08
N GLU A 267 16.22 -7.18 1.40
CA GLU A 267 17.46 -6.78 2.07
C GLU A 267 18.58 -7.81 1.88
N VAL A 268 18.25 -9.12 1.95
CA VAL A 268 19.23 -10.20 1.73
C VAL A 268 19.71 -10.22 0.28
N VAL A 269 18.81 -10.02 -0.68
CA VAL A 269 19.17 -9.97 -2.11
C VAL A 269 20.00 -8.73 -2.40
N TRP A 270 19.58 -7.57 -1.90
CA TRP A 270 20.28 -6.31 -2.05
C TRP A 270 21.72 -6.39 -1.50
N ARG A 271 21.89 -6.96 -0.30
CA ARG A 271 23.20 -7.09 0.36
C ARG A 271 24.17 -8.00 -0.39
N ASN A 272 23.67 -9.04 -1.06
CA ASN A 272 24.51 -10.05 -1.72
C ASN A 272 24.69 -9.80 -3.23
N TYR A 273 23.73 -9.16 -3.90
CA TYR A 273 23.67 -9.06 -5.37
C TYR A 273 23.36 -7.64 -5.86
N ILE A 274 24.24 -6.68 -5.52
CA ILE A 274 24.07 -5.23 -5.81
C ILE A 274 23.79 -4.92 -7.30
N GLN A 275 24.35 -5.69 -8.24
CA GLN A 275 24.25 -5.41 -9.68
C GLN A 275 22.99 -6.00 -10.34
N ILE A 276 22.37 -7.03 -9.75
CA ILE A 276 21.26 -7.80 -10.36
C ILE A 276 20.11 -7.99 -9.35
N HIS A 277 20.02 -7.14 -8.33
CA HIS A 277 19.09 -7.31 -7.23
C HIS A 277 17.63 -7.38 -7.71
N SER A 278 17.21 -6.49 -8.61
CA SER A 278 15.83 -6.47 -9.13
C SER A 278 15.47 -7.73 -9.92
N GLY A 279 16.40 -8.26 -10.71
CA GLY A 279 16.20 -9.47 -11.51
C GLY A 279 16.11 -10.72 -10.63
N VAL A 280 17.05 -10.87 -9.69
CA VAL A 280 17.07 -11.99 -8.74
C VAL A 280 15.82 -11.98 -7.86
N LEU A 281 15.43 -10.81 -7.37
CA LEU A 281 14.23 -10.65 -6.55
C LEU A 281 12.96 -10.99 -7.35
N GLY A 282 12.85 -10.55 -8.60
CA GLY A 282 11.74 -10.90 -9.48
C GLY A 282 11.62 -12.40 -9.73
N VAL A 283 12.73 -13.08 -10.03
CA VAL A 283 12.75 -14.55 -10.21
C VAL A 283 12.37 -15.27 -8.92
N LEU A 284 12.89 -14.82 -7.78
CA LEU A 284 12.58 -15.40 -6.47
C LEU A 284 11.10 -15.27 -6.14
N ILE A 285 10.49 -14.12 -6.44
CA ILE A 285 9.05 -13.90 -6.29
C ILE A 285 8.25 -14.85 -7.17
N VAL A 286 8.61 -14.99 -8.46
CA VAL A 286 7.92 -15.90 -9.38
C VAL A 286 7.97 -17.34 -8.86
N LEU A 287 9.15 -17.79 -8.38
CA LEU A 287 9.29 -19.09 -7.74
C LEU A 287 8.39 -19.20 -6.50
N LEU A 288 8.38 -18.20 -5.62
CA LEU A 288 7.58 -18.22 -4.40
C LEU A 288 6.07 -18.29 -4.72
N LEU A 289 5.61 -17.57 -5.74
CA LEU A 289 4.21 -17.60 -6.20
C LEU A 289 3.83 -18.95 -6.81
N LEU A 290 4.76 -19.60 -7.54
CA LEU A 290 4.53 -20.93 -8.13
C LEU A 290 4.50 -22.05 -7.07
N PHE A 291 5.38 -21.98 -6.07
CA PHE A 291 5.53 -23.01 -5.05
C PHE A 291 4.66 -22.81 -3.79
N LEU A 292 4.27 -21.57 -3.47
CA LEU A 292 3.35 -21.23 -2.37
C LEU A 292 2.15 -20.37 -2.86
N PRO A 293 1.27 -20.91 -3.72
CA PRO A 293 0.14 -20.16 -4.29
C PRO A 293 -0.91 -19.70 -3.27
N HIS A 294 -0.87 -20.23 -2.04
CA HIS A 294 -1.81 -19.88 -0.95
C HIS A 294 -1.16 -19.03 0.15
N GLY A 295 0.07 -18.57 -0.05
CA GLY A 295 0.83 -17.75 0.91
C GLY A 295 1.23 -18.50 2.20
N LEU A 296 1.93 -17.81 3.09
CA LEU A 296 2.43 -18.30 4.37
C LEU A 296 1.32 -18.74 5.33
N ILE A 297 0.12 -18.19 5.21
CA ILE A 297 -1.03 -18.60 6.01
C ILE A 297 -1.44 -20.06 5.75
N SER A 298 -1.13 -20.61 4.57
CA SER A 298 -1.41 -22.02 4.25
C SER A 298 -0.54 -23.02 5.02
N LEU A 299 0.56 -22.57 5.64
CA LEU A 299 1.41 -23.40 6.50
C LEU A 299 0.80 -23.65 7.89
N ARG A 300 -0.32 -23.02 8.25
CA ARG A 300 -1.11 -23.40 9.43
C ARG A 300 -1.98 -24.62 9.09
N PRO A 301 -1.69 -25.81 9.64
CA PRO A 301 -2.53 -26.97 9.41
C PRO A 301 -3.82 -26.79 10.20
N GLY A 302 -4.96 -26.58 9.52
CA GLY A 302 -6.26 -26.64 10.19
C GLY A 302 -7.44 -25.89 9.58
N MET A 303 -7.31 -25.09 8.51
CA MET A 303 -8.46 -24.29 8.02
C MET A 303 -8.73 -24.34 6.52
N PHE A 304 -8.05 -25.20 5.76
CA PHE A 304 -8.31 -25.41 4.32
C PHE A 304 -8.41 -26.90 3.96
N THR A 305 -9.35 -27.61 4.59
CA THR A 305 -9.96 -28.79 3.98
C THR A 305 -11.35 -28.43 3.47
N ARG A 306 -11.41 -27.59 2.43
CA ARG A 306 -12.49 -27.69 1.45
C ARG A 306 -11.91 -27.40 0.08
N LYS A 307 -11.51 -28.50 -0.58
CA LYS A 307 -11.33 -28.58 -2.04
C LYS A 307 -12.42 -27.78 -2.72
N ALA A 308 -12.07 -26.66 -3.34
CA ALA A 308 -12.88 -26.15 -4.45
C ALA A 308 -12.57 -27.08 -5.63
N LYS A 309 -13.48 -28.04 -5.87
CA LYS A 309 -13.56 -28.74 -7.16
C LYS A 309 -13.75 -27.66 -8.22
N HIS A 310 -12.87 -27.66 -9.22
CA HIS A 310 -13.13 -27.04 -10.51
C HIS A 310 -14.49 -27.48 -11.04
N VAL A 311 -15.39 -26.53 -11.27
CA VAL A 311 -16.32 -26.48 -12.41
C VAL A 311 -16.51 -25.00 -12.76
#